data_AF-A0A533Z3Z6-F1
#
_entry.id   AF-A0A533Z3Z6-F1
#
_cell.length_a   1.000
_cell.length_b   1.000
_cell.length_c   1.000
_cell.angle_alpha   90.00
_cell.angle_beta   90.00
_cell.angle_gamma   90.00
#
_symmetry.space_group_name_H-M   'P 1'
#
loop_
_entity.id
_entity.type
_entity.pdbx_description
1 polymer ?
#
loop_
_entity_poly.entity_id
_entity_poly.type
_entity_poly.pdbx_seq_one_letter_code
_entity_poly.pdbx_strand_id
1 'polypeptide(L)'
;MRGTYRETGVKRVLIDAGRDLLPPGIDEQVKRGFSMPFAAWLQGPLRGVLLDRLSPATVQRRGVFRPQVVEWHVREFLSGRSSWVFPWLLLMIELWWCEVLEDKA
;
A
#
# COMPACT_ATOMS: atom_id res chain seq x y z
N MET A 1 -8.80 15.56 10.10
CA MET A 1 -8.25 16.93 10.21
C MET A 1 -7.80 17.40 8.84
N ARG A 2 -8.48 18.37 8.24
CA ARG A 2 -8.00 19.09 7.06
C ARG A 2 -7.64 20.50 7.51
N GLY A 3 -6.36 20.73 7.73
CA GLY A 3 -5.80 22.04 8.01
C GLY A 3 -4.48 22.21 7.26
N THR A 4 -4.12 23.45 6.99
CA THR A 4 -2.83 23.79 6.38
C THR A 4 -1.67 23.50 7.34
N TYR A 5 -0.44 23.41 6.83
CA TYR A 5 0.73 23.29 7.71
C TYR A 5 0.84 24.48 8.69
N ARG A 6 0.42 25.68 8.26
CA ARG A 6 0.34 26.90 9.08
C ARG A 6 -0.68 26.77 10.20
N GLU A 7 -1.92 26.38 9.89
CA GLU A 7 -3.02 26.23 10.85
C GLU A 7 -2.73 25.12 11.88
N THR A 8 -2.15 24.02 11.41
CA THR A 8 -1.88 22.85 12.26
C THR A 8 -0.59 22.97 13.07
N GLY A 9 0.30 23.91 12.72
CA GLY A 9 1.65 24.03 13.29
C GLY A 9 2.58 22.85 12.98
N VAL A 10 2.11 21.86 12.21
CA VAL A 10 2.86 20.65 11.89
C VAL A 10 4.02 21.01 10.95
N LYS A 11 5.24 20.61 11.33
CA LYS A 11 6.49 20.92 10.61
C LYS A 11 6.88 22.41 10.61
N ARG A 12 6.33 23.24 11.49
CA ARG A 12 6.65 24.68 11.55
C ARG A 12 8.14 24.98 11.63
N VAL A 13 8.86 24.34 12.56
CA VAL A 13 10.32 24.53 12.71
C VAL A 13 11.08 24.17 11.42
N LEU A 14 10.71 23.07 10.76
CA LEU A 14 11.34 22.63 9.51
C LEU A 14 11.08 23.61 8.36
N ILE A 15 9.83 24.07 8.25
CA ILE A 15 9.41 25.04 7.22
C ILE A 15 10.11 26.38 7.45
N ASP A 16 10.13 26.88 8.68
CA ASP A 16 10.75 28.16 9.01
C ASP A 16 12.26 28.11 8.81
N ALA A 17 12.93 27.03 9.20
CA ALA A 17 14.37 26.83 8.99
C ALA A 17 14.75 26.73 7.50
N GLY A 18 13.86 26.19 6.66
CA GLY A 18 14.08 26.03 5.22
C GLY A 18 13.43 27.11 4.36
N ARG A 19 12.91 28.20 4.95
CA ARG A 19 12.04 29.16 4.25
C ARG A 19 12.65 29.72 2.97
N ASP A 20 13.96 29.97 2.97
CA ASP A 20 14.69 30.53 1.83
C ASP A 20 14.97 29.49 0.72
N LEU A 21 14.80 28.20 1.02
CA LEU A 21 15.00 27.07 0.09
C LEU A 21 13.69 26.48 -0.42
N LEU A 22 12.56 26.87 0.16
CA LEU A 22 11.24 26.33 -0.15
C LEU A 22 10.43 27.30 -1.01
N PRO A 23 9.49 26.80 -1.84
CA PRO A 23 8.56 27.67 -2.54
C PRO A 23 7.77 28.56 -1.55
N PRO A 24 7.48 29.82 -1.91
CA PRO A 24 6.67 30.70 -1.07
C PRO A 24 5.28 30.10 -0.84
N GLY A 25 4.76 30.25 0.38
CA GLY A 25 3.43 29.73 0.75
C GLY A 25 3.37 28.21 0.93
N ILE A 26 4.50 27.51 1.06
CA ILE A 26 4.53 26.06 1.32
C ILE A 26 3.72 25.65 2.55
N ASP A 27 3.61 26.53 3.55
CA ASP A 27 2.87 26.31 4.78
C ASP A 27 1.35 26.46 4.64
N GLU A 28 0.89 27.08 3.56
CA GLU A 28 -0.54 27.25 3.22
C GLU A 28 -1.13 25.99 2.60
N GLN A 29 -0.29 25.02 2.24
CA GLN A 29 -0.75 23.75 1.72
C GLN A 29 -1.44 22.92 2.80
N VAL A 30 -2.57 22.32 2.46
CA VAL A 30 -3.22 21.30 3.30
C VAL A 30 -2.24 20.17 3.54
N LYS A 31 -2.11 19.72 4.80
CA LYS A 31 -1.30 18.55 5.14
C LYS A 31 -1.75 17.35 4.29
N ARG A 32 -0.83 16.82 3.49
CA ARG A 32 -1.04 15.60 2.71
C ARG A 32 -0.33 14.44 3.40
N GLY A 33 -1.03 13.31 3.47
CA GLY A 33 -0.37 12.05 3.81
C GLY A 33 0.59 11.64 2.71
N PHE A 34 1.58 10.84 3.06
CA PHE A 34 2.37 10.13 2.08
C PHE A 34 1.66 8.80 1.79
N SER A 35 1.07 8.68 0.60
CA SER A 35 0.47 7.42 0.14
C SER A 35 1.35 6.80 -0.93
N MET A 36 1.71 5.54 -0.74
CA MET A 36 2.40 4.78 -1.78
C MET A 36 1.44 4.43 -2.92
N PRO A 37 1.94 4.34 -4.17
CA PRO A 37 1.11 4.05 -5.33
C PRO A 37 0.80 2.55 -5.44
N PHE A 38 0.31 1.93 -4.35
CA PHE A 38 0.09 0.49 -4.25
C PHE A 38 -0.78 -0.07 -5.38
N ALA A 39 -1.85 0.64 -5.75
CA ALA A 39 -2.69 0.23 -6.88
C ALA A 39 -1.88 0.13 -8.19
N ALA A 40 -1.11 1.17 -8.51
CA ALA A 40 -0.30 1.20 -9.73
C ALA A 40 0.78 0.12 -9.72
N TRP A 41 1.39 -0.15 -8.57
CA TRP A 41 2.35 -1.24 -8.44
C TRP A 41 1.72 -2.61 -8.64
N LEU A 42 0.62 -2.89 -7.96
CA LEU A 42 -0.08 -4.18 -8.03
C LEU A 42 -0.76 -4.42 -9.40
N GLN A 43 -1.15 -3.36 -10.11
CA GLN A 43 -1.68 -3.47 -11.48
C GLN A 43 -0.56 -3.55 -12.55
N GLY A 44 0.62 -3.02 -12.24
CA GLY A 44 1.78 -2.98 -13.14
C GLY A 44 2.91 -3.91 -12.68
N PRO A 45 4.05 -3.37 -12.21
CA PRO A 45 5.28 -4.14 -12.02
C PRO A 45 5.17 -5.31 -11.03
N LEU A 46 4.26 -5.26 -10.05
CA LEU A 46 4.05 -6.33 -9.07
C LEU A 46 2.88 -7.25 -9.43
N ARG A 47 2.22 -7.06 -10.57
CA ARG A 47 1.05 -7.87 -10.96
C ARG A 47 1.40 -9.36 -11.08
N GLY A 48 2.56 -9.68 -11.63
CA GLY A 48 3.03 -11.07 -11.73
C GLY A 48 3.20 -11.71 -10.36
N VAL A 49 3.86 -11.01 -9.43
CA VAL A 49 4.06 -11.47 -8.04
C VAL A 49 2.72 -11.66 -7.34
N LEU A 50 1.79 -10.71 -7.49
CA LEU A 50 0.45 -10.80 -6.92
C LEU A 50 -0.29 -12.06 -7.39
N LEU A 51 -0.29 -12.32 -8.71
CA LEU A 51 -1.01 -13.45 -9.30
C LEU A 51 -0.38 -14.80 -8.95
N ASP A 52 0.95 -14.87 -8.88
CA ASP A 52 1.69 -16.06 -8.50
C ASP A 52 1.46 -16.42 -7.02
N ARG A 53 1.70 -15.45 -6.13
CA ARG A 53 1.65 -15.64 -4.67
C ARG A 53 0.23 -15.83 -4.15
N LEU A 54 -0.76 -15.18 -4.78
CA LEU A 54 -2.17 -15.36 -4.43
C LEU A 54 -2.90 -16.32 -5.37
N SER A 55 -2.18 -17.19 -6.09
CA SER A 55 -2.80 -18.21 -6.91
C SER A 55 -3.65 -19.16 -6.06
N PRO A 56 -4.75 -19.74 -6.61
CA PRO A 56 -5.57 -20.68 -5.87
C PRO A 56 -4.77 -21.85 -5.28
N ALA A 57 -3.76 -22.34 -6.01
CA ALA A 57 -2.88 -23.42 -5.56
C ALA A 57 -2.02 -23.02 -4.36
N THR A 58 -1.40 -21.83 -4.38
CA THR A 58 -0.61 -21.32 -3.25
C THR A 58 -1.50 -21.13 -2.03
N VAL A 59 -2.63 -20.44 -2.20
CA VAL A 59 -3.59 -20.18 -1.10
C VAL A 59 -4.13 -21.49 -0.51
N GLN A 60 -4.46 -22.46 -1.36
CA GLN A 60 -4.93 -23.78 -0.90
C GLN A 60 -3.86 -24.54 -0.13
N ARG A 61 -2.60 -24.48 -0.57
CA ARG A 61 -1.46 -25.10 0.13
C ARG A 61 -1.25 -24.51 1.52
N ARG A 62 -1.44 -23.19 1.68
CA ARG A 62 -1.37 -22.53 2.99
C ARG A 62 -2.47 -22.99 3.94
N GLY A 63 -3.67 -23.25 3.43
CA GLY A 63 -4.80 -23.73 4.23
C GLY A 63 -5.42 -22.71 5.19
N VAL A 64 -4.97 -21.45 5.16
CA VAL A 64 -5.44 -20.38 6.08
C VAL A 64 -6.62 -19.60 5.49
N PHE A 65 -6.65 -19.39 4.18
CA PHE A 65 -7.69 -18.62 3.49
C PHE A 65 -8.46 -19.49 2.50
N ARG A 66 -9.69 -19.08 2.19
CA ARG A 66 -10.52 -19.71 1.15
C ARG A 66 -10.04 -19.24 -0.22
N PRO A 67 -9.56 -20.12 -1.12
CA PRO A 67 -9.01 -19.72 -2.42
C PRO A 67 -9.96 -18.86 -3.25
N GLN A 68 -11.26 -19.18 -3.24
CA GLN A 68 -12.28 -18.50 -4.03
C GLN A 68 -12.49 -17.04 -3.57
N VAL A 69 -12.32 -16.77 -2.28
CA VAL A 69 -12.48 -15.42 -1.71
C VAL A 69 -11.26 -14.56 -2.06
N VAL A 70 -10.06 -15.13 -1.96
CA VAL A 70 -8.82 -14.44 -2.37
C VAL A 70 -8.85 -14.12 -3.86
N GLU A 71 -9.19 -15.10 -4.69
CA GLU A 71 -9.32 -14.92 -6.14
C GLU A 71 -10.35 -13.83 -6.49
N TRP A 72 -11.49 -13.81 -5.80
CA TRP A 72 -12.50 -12.76 -5.97
C TRP A 72 -11.92 -11.38 -5.69
N HIS A 73 -11.22 -11.18 -4.57
CA HIS A 73 -10.60 -9.89 -4.23
C HIS A 73 -9.55 -9.45 -5.26
N VAL A 74 -8.69 -10.37 -5.70
CA VAL A 74 -7.68 -10.10 -6.73
C VAL A 74 -8.36 -9.68 -8.04
N ARG A 75 -9.41 -10.40 -8.46
CA ARG A 75 -10.16 -10.09 -9.68
C ARG A 75 -10.88 -8.75 -9.60
N GLU A 76 -11.59 -8.48 -8.51
CA GLU A 76 -12.29 -7.21 -8.32
C GLU A 76 -11.32 -6.04 -8.36
N PHE A 77 -10.16 -6.15 -7.72
CA PHE A 77 -9.11 -5.13 -7.76
C PHE A 77 -8.53 -4.93 -9.16
N LEU A 78 -8.14 -6.01 -9.84
CA LEU A 78 -7.56 -5.91 -11.19
C LEU A 78 -8.57 -5.40 -12.23
N SER A 79 -9.86 -5.59 -11.98
CA SER A 79 -10.93 -5.02 -12.81
C SER A 79 -11.27 -3.57 -12.47
N GLY A 80 -10.62 -2.97 -11.47
CA GLY A 80 -10.86 -1.59 -11.03
C GLY A 80 -12.13 -1.42 -10.18
N ARG A 81 -12.80 -2.51 -9.80
CA ARG A 81 -14.04 -2.48 -9.00
C ARG A 81 -13.81 -2.44 -7.49
N SER A 82 -12.58 -2.66 -7.03
CA SER A 82 -12.23 -2.57 -5.61
C SER A 82 -10.86 -1.91 -5.38
N SER A 83 -10.64 -1.45 -4.15
CA SER A 83 -9.37 -0.83 -3.76
C SER A 83 -8.22 -1.84 -3.64
N TRP A 84 -6.99 -1.34 -3.69
CA TRP A 84 -5.76 -2.13 -3.54
C TRP A 84 -5.56 -2.75 -2.15
N VAL A 85 -6.33 -2.32 -1.14
CA VAL A 85 -6.07 -2.64 0.28
C VAL A 85 -6.06 -4.13 0.55
N PHE A 86 -7.10 -4.87 0.15
CA PHE A 86 -7.19 -6.31 0.42
C PHE A 86 -6.15 -7.14 -0.34
N PRO A 87 -5.98 -6.98 -1.66
CA PRO A 87 -4.90 -7.67 -2.39
C PRO A 87 -3.51 -7.38 -1.81
N TRP A 88 -3.24 -6.14 -1.39
CA TRP A 88 -1.99 -5.78 -0.75
C TRP A 88 -1.79 -6.51 0.58
N LEU A 89 -2.80 -6.52 1.46
CA LEU A 89 -2.71 -7.22 2.75
C LEU A 89 -2.50 -8.73 2.58
N LEU A 90 -3.25 -9.36 1.68
CA LEU A 90 -3.10 -10.78 1.38
C LEU A 90 -1.70 -11.09 0.85
N LEU A 91 -1.19 -10.25 -0.06
CA LEU A 91 0.16 -10.40 -0.60
C LEU A 91 1.23 -10.25 0.48
N MET A 92 1.11 -9.26 1.37
CA MET A 92 2.08 -9.08 2.46
C MET A 92 2.09 -10.27 3.43
N ILE A 93 0.92 -10.83 3.75
CA ILE A 93 0.82 -12.03 4.60
C ILE A 93 1.52 -13.21 3.93
N GLU A 94 1.29 -13.44 2.64
CA GLU A 94 1.92 -14.54 1.91
C GLU A 94 3.45 -14.35 1.80
N LEU A 95 3.92 -13.15 1.48
CA LEU A 95 5.37 -12.88 1.42
C LEU A 95 6.04 -13.03 2.78
N TRP A 96 5.40 -12.55 3.85
CA TRP A 96 5.89 -12.79 5.21
C TRP A 96 5.92 -14.27 5.57
N TRP A 97 4.91 -15.04 5.13
CA TRP A 97 4.87 -16.48 5.37
C TRP A 97 6.08 -17.18 4.74
N CYS A 98 6.37 -16.88 3.47
CA CYS A 98 7.56 -17.40 2.79
C CYS A 98 8.82 -17.08 3.60
N GLU A 99 9.02 -15.82 3.96
CA GLU A 99 10.31 -15.37 4.49
C GLU A 99 10.53 -15.66 5.98
N VAL A 100 9.46 -15.90 6.73
CA VAL A 100 9.56 -16.06 8.20
C VAL A 100 9.18 -17.46 8.66
N LEU A 101 8.25 -18.12 7.96
CA LEU A 101 7.76 -19.45 8.35
C LEU A 101 8.35 -20.56 7.50
N GLU A 102 8.72 -20.31 6.24
CA GLU A 102 9.40 -21.31 5.41
C GLU A 102 10.93 -21.20 5.50
N ASP A 103 11.46 -19.99 5.68
CA ASP A 103 12.91 -19.72 5.72
C ASP A 103 13.60 -20.03 7.06
N LYS A 104 13.22 -21.14 7.70
CA LYS A 104 13.84 -21.67 8.94
C LYS A 104 14.13 -23.18 8.89
N ALA A 105 14.61 -23.68 7.76
CA ALA A 105 15.23 -25.01 7.65
C ALA A 105 16.71 -24.90 7.31
#